data_AF-A0A970RP64-F1
#
_entry.id   AF-A0A970RP64-F1
#
_cell.length_a   1.000
_cell.length_b   1.000
_cell.length_c   1.000
_cell.angle_alpha   90.00
_cell.angle_beta   90.00
_cell.angle_gamma   90.00
#
_symmetry.space_group_name_H-M   'P 1'
#
loop_
_entity.id
_entity.type
_entity.pdbx_description
1 polymer ?
#
loop_
_entity_poly.entity_id
_entity_poly.type
_entity_poly.pdbx_seq_one_letter_code
_entity_poly.pdbx_strand_id
1 'polypeptide(L)'
;MKCPKCKTENGSRSVCLKCGLFLYKPEYRNGPKLSEKELRQRDRETVWRVFKKVFRFISVVVSAFVIAFLIYVLLKTLFGI
;
A
#
# COMPACT_ATOMS: atom_id res chain seq x y z
N MET A 1 -30.67 -14.82 -13.16
CA MET A 1 -29.34 -15.31 -12.72
C MET A 1 -29.52 -16.46 -11.74
N LYS A 2 -28.75 -17.55 -11.87
CA LYS A 2 -28.90 -18.71 -10.97
C LYS A 2 -27.93 -18.59 -9.79
N CYS A 3 -28.42 -18.80 -8.56
CA CYS A 3 -27.55 -18.74 -7.38
C CYS A 3 -26.57 -19.93 -7.36
N PRO A 4 -25.26 -19.70 -7.17
CA PRO A 4 -24.27 -20.78 -7.16
C PRO A 4 -24.39 -21.68 -5.92
N LYS A 5 -24.90 -21.17 -4.80
CA LYS A 5 -25.03 -21.93 -3.54
C LYS A 5 -26.29 -22.80 -3.50
N CYS A 6 -27.44 -22.23 -3.85
CA CYS A 6 -28.73 -22.90 -3.67
C CYS A 6 -29.48 -23.21 -4.98
N LYS A 7 -28.87 -22.91 -6.14
CA LYS A 7 -29.42 -23.15 -7.49
C LYS A 7 -30.77 -22.47 -7.77
N THR A 8 -31.24 -21.56 -6.91
CA THR A 8 -32.47 -20.78 -7.12
C THR A 8 -32.29 -19.77 -8.25
N GLU A 9 -33.31 -19.67 -9.11
CA GLU A 9 -33.42 -18.64 -10.13
C GLU A 9 -33.79 -17.30 -9.48
N ASN A 10 -32.90 -16.32 -9.60
CA ASN A 10 -33.11 -14.95 -9.16
C ASN A 10 -32.89 -14.06 -10.38
N GLY A 11 -33.97 -13.61 -11.03
CA GLY A 11 -33.96 -12.87 -12.31
C GLY A 11 -32.82 -11.86 -12.45
N SER A 12 -33.04 -10.61 -12.06
CA SER A 12 -32.09 -9.48 -12.09
C SER A 12 -31.63 -9.02 -10.70
N ARG A 13 -31.90 -9.80 -9.65
CA ARG A 13 -31.58 -9.43 -8.26
C ARG A 13 -30.09 -9.59 -7.96
N SER A 14 -29.51 -8.64 -7.23
CA SER A 14 -28.12 -8.67 -6.75
C SER A 14 -27.90 -9.64 -5.59
N VAL A 15 -28.98 -10.02 -4.90
CA VAL A 15 -28.97 -10.96 -3.76
C VAL A 15 -29.93 -12.10 -4.04
N CYS A 16 -29.50 -13.31 -3.70
CA CYS A 16 -30.33 -14.50 -3.82
C CYS A 16 -31.49 -14.46 -2.81
N LEU A 17 -32.73 -14.59 -3.29
CA LEU A 17 -33.95 -14.59 -2.48
C LEU A 17 -33.97 -15.70 -1.41
N LYS A 18 -33.46 -16.89 -1.77
CA LYS A 18 -33.55 -18.07 -0.89
C LYS A 18 -32.48 -18.12 0.21
N CYS A 19 -31.25 -17.69 -0.08
CA CYS A 19 -30.11 -17.89 0.83
C CYS A 19 -29.34 -16.62 1.19
N GLY A 20 -29.79 -15.44 0.73
CA GLY A 20 -29.15 -14.16 1.03
C GLY A 20 -27.76 -13.96 0.41
N LEU A 21 -27.29 -14.89 -0.44
CA LEU A 21 -25.98 -14.77 -1.07
C LEU A 21 -25.98 -13.66 -2.12
N PHE A 22 -25.03 -12.73 -2.05
CA PHE A 22 -24.77 -11.77 -3.12
C PHE A 22 -24.36 -12.50 -4.40
N LEU A 23 -25.12 -12.27 -5.47
CA LEU A 23 -24.92 -12.85 -6.80
C LEU A 23 -23.91 -12.06 -7.63
N TYR A 24 -23.66 -10.81 -7.25
CA TYR A 24 -22.59 -10.00 -7.81
C TYR A 24 -21.30 -10.28 -7.04
N LYS A 25 -20.41 -11.09 -7.60
CA LYS A 25 -19.00 -11.06 -7.20
C LYS A 25 -18.33 -10.03 -8.09
N PRO A 26 -17.87 -8.88 -7.58
CA PRO A 26 -16.89 -8.11 -8.33
C PRO A 26 -15.70 -9.03 -8.49
N GLU A 27 -15.51 -9.54 -9.69
CA GLU A 27 -14.36 -10.36 -10.02
C GLU A 27 -13.15 -9.46 -9.80
N TYR A 28 -12.48 -9.61 -8.65
CA TYR A 28 -11.20 -8.97 -8.34
C TYR A 28 -10.11 -9.33 -9.38
N ARG A 29 -10.45 -10.24 -10.31
CA ARG A 29 -9.66 -10.74 -11.44
C ARG A 29 -9.99 -10.12 -12.80
N ASN A 30 -10.89 -9.14 -12.90
CA ASN A 30 -11.10 -8.37 -14.15
C ASN A 30 -10.03 -7.30 -14.40
N GLY A 31 -8.90 -7.35 -13.67
CA GLY A 31 -7.68 -6.70 -14.15
C GLY A 31 -7.14 -7.48 -15.35
N PRO A 32 -6.52 -6.82 -16.34
CA PRO A 32 -5.78 -7.54 -17.37
C PRO A 32 -4.82 -8.53 -16.70
N LYS A 33 -4.70 -9.75 -17.23
CA LYS A 33 -3.69 -10.70 -16.74
C LYS A 33 -2.32 -10.07 -17.02
N LEU A 34 -1.71 -9.45 -16.00
CA LEU A 34 -0.38 -8.87 -16.13
C LEU A 34 0.63 -9.97 -16.45
N SER A 35 1.48 -9.71 -17.44
CA SER A 35 2.66 -10.54 -17.69
C SER A 35 3.61 -10.49 -16.48
N GLU A 36 4.40 -11.54 -16.24
CA GLU A 36 5.41 -11.54 -15.16
C GLU A 36 6.34 -10.32 -15.21
N LYS A 37 6.60 -9.78 -16.42
CA LYS A 37 7.40 -8.57 -16.62
C LYS A 37 6.71 -7.31 -16.10
N GLU A 38 5.40 -7.19 -16.32
CA GLU A 38 4.60 -6.04 -15.85
C GLU A 38 4.39 -6.10 -14.33
N LEU A 39 4.29 -7.31 -13.77
CA LEU A 39 4.19 -7.52 -12.32
C LEU A 39 5.45 -6.98 -11.62
N ARG A 40 6.64 -7.36 -12.12
CA ARG A 40 7.93 -6.89 -11.59
C ARG A 40 8.12 -5.38 -11.70
N GLN A 41 7.58 -4.75 -12.75
CA GLN A 41 7.63 -3.29 -12.89
C GLN A 41 6.75 -2.61 -11.83
N ARG A 42 5.51 -3.08 -11.63
CA ARG A 42 4.62 -2.53 -10.59
C ARG A 42 5.17 -2.71 -9.18
N ASP A 43 5.79 -3.87 -8.92
CA ASP A 43 6.43 -4.13 -7.63
C ASP A 43 7.61 -3.18 -7.40
N ARG A 44 8.47 -2.98 -8.41
CA ARG A 44 9.57 -2.02 -8.32
C ARG A 44 9.09 -0.60 -8.05
N GLU A 45 8.07 -0.13 -8.75
CA GLU A 45 7.53 1.21 -8.52
C GLU A 45 6.95 1.36 -7.11
N THR A 46 6.22 0.35 -6.66
CA THR A 46 5.60 0.35 -5.33
C THR A 46 6.68 0.36 -4.24
N VAL A 47 7.66 -0.53 -4.36
CA VAL A 47 8.82 -0.60 -3.45
C VAL A 47 9.60 0.71 -3.48
N TRP A 48 9.84 1.31 -4.65
CA TRP A 48 10.55 2.58 -4.77
C TRP A 48 9.82 3.73 -4.07
N ARG A 49 8.49 3.81 -4.20
CA ARG A 49 7.68 4.83 -3.52
C ARG A 49 7.74 4.67 -2.01
N VAL A 50 7.67 3.44 -1.50
CA VAL A 50 7.79 3.15 -0.07
C VAL A 50 9.19 3.49 0.42
N PHE A 51 10.23 3.03 -0.28
CA PHE A 51 11.63 3.31 0.04
C PHE A 51 11.90 4.82 0.09
N LYS A 52 11.41 5.59 -0.88
CA LYS A 52 11.58 7.04 -0.91
C LYS A 52 10.93 7.74 0.30
N LYS A 53 9.77 7.27 0.76
CA LYS A 53 9.12 7.80 1.97
C LYS A 53 9.93 7.49 3.23
N VAL A 54 10.36 6.23 3.38
CA VAL A 54 11.16 5.79 4.53
C VAL A 54 12.50 6.51 4.57
N PHE A 55 13.19 6.59 3.42
CA PHE A 55 14.46 7.29 3.29
C PHE A 55 14.34 8.77 3.64
N ARG A 56 13.28 9.45 3.19
CA ARG A 56 13.04 10.85 3.56
C ARG A 56 12.87 11.00 5.07
N PHE A 57 12.12 10.12 5.72
CA PHE A 57 11.94 10.17 7.17
C PHE A 57 13.26 9.96 7.92
N ILE A 58 14.00 8.90 7.55
CA ILE A 58 15.33 8.62 8.14
C ILE A 58 16.28 9.79 7.92
N SER A 59 16.31 10.38 6.73
CA SER A 59 17.17 11.52 6.41
C SER A 59 16.90 12.73 7.30
N VAL A 60 15.63 13.03 7.62
CA VAL A 60 15.25 14.12 8.53
C VAL A 60 15.69 13.84 9.97
N VAL A 61 15.53 12.60 10.43
CA VAL A 61 15.97 12.21 11.77
C VAL A 61 17.49 12.31 11.88
N VAL A 62 18.23 11.75 10.92
CA VAL A 62 19.69 11.79 10.89
C VAL A 62 20.20 13.23 10.81
N SER A 63 19.61 14.09 9.99
CA SER A 63 20.04 15.49 9.89
C SER A 63 19.82 16.25 11.19
N ALA A 64 18.72 16.00 11.91
CA ALA A 64 18.49 16.61 13.22
C ALA A 64 19.57 16.23 14.23
N PHE A 65 19.98 14.95 14.28
CA PHE A 65 21.08 14.51 15.14
C PHE A 65 22.42 15.15 14.76
N VAL A 66 22.72 15.22 13.46
CA VAL A 66 23.97 15.83 12.97
C VAL A 66 24.01 17.32 13.34
N ILE A 67 22.91 18.05 13.17
CA ILE A 67 22.82 19.47 13.55
C ILE A 67 23.00 19.64 15.05
N ALA A 68 22.32 18.82 15.87
CA ALA A 68 22.46 18.87 17.32
C ALA A 68 23.90 18.60 17.77
N PHE A 69 24.56 17.63 17.14
CA PHE A 69 25.97 17.34 17.39
C PHE A 69 26.88 18.49 16.99
N LEU A 70 26.67 19.11 15.84
CA LEU A 70 27.43 20.28 15.40
C LEU A 70 27.27 21.46 16.36
N ILE A 71 26.05 21.73 16.83
CA ILE A 71 25.78 22.77 17.83
C ILE A 71 26.54 22.47 19.12
N TYR A 72 26.51 21.22 19.60
CA TYR A 72 27.25 20.80 20.78
C TYR A 72 28.76 21.04 20.63
N VAL A 73 29.34 20.62 19.49
CA VAL A 73 30.77 20.83 19.21
C VAL A 73 31.10 22.32 19.15
N LEU A 74 30.28 23.13 18.50
CA LEU A 74 30.46 24.59 18.42
C LEU A 74 30.40 25.26 19.79
N LEU A 75 29.43 24.91 20.62
CA LEU A 75 29.33 25.44 21.98
C LEU A 75 30.54 25.03 22.81
N LYS A 76 31.00 23.78 22.66
CA LYS A 76 32.21 23.27 23.31
C LYS A 76 33.45 24.09 22.92
N THR A 77 33.65 24.32 21.63
CA THR A 77 34.83 25.03 21.12
C THR A 77 34.80 26.54 21.38
N LEU A 78 33.62 27.17 21.34
CA LEU A 78 33.46 28.62 21.54
C LEU A 78 33.40 29.02 23.02
N PHE A 79 32.73 28.23 23.86
CA PHE A 79 32.52 28.58 25.27
C PHE A 79 33.42 27.82 26.25
N GLY A 80 34.27 26.90 25.78
CA GLY A 80 35.31 26.27 26.59
C GLY A 80 34.79 25.45 27.76
N ILE A 81 33.61 24.84 27.62
CA ILE A 81 33.13 23.73 28.48
C ILE A 81 33.69 22.41 27.94
#